data_AF-A0AAD5UQU3-F1
#
_entry.id   AF-A0AAD5UQU3-F1
#
_cell.length_a   1.000
_cell.length_b   1.000
_cell.length_c   1.000
_cell.angle_alpha   90.00
_cell.angle_beta   90.00
_cell.angle_gamma   90.00
#
_symmetry.space_group_name_H-M   'P 1'
#
loop_
_entity.id
_entity.type
_entity.pdbx_description
1 polymer ?
#
loop_
_entity_poly.entity_id
_entity_poly.type
_entity_poly.pdbx_seq_one_letter_code
_entity_poly.pdbx_strand_id
1 'polypeptide(L)'
;MLEVVAGVWIVAEVCFIWSTAWRYGKKLPNKSHLPDIDETVYNQVLTEICNTNSVTDPKSFIEGWFFGKDISEIGREDILEWIAGMFFNKTTELDENQQLLVLDALEQMEARLGHRFEEKERKVDKMLLTCDSVNMLFRPMAFYASIRGFDFYVQMKLWRINFVYNKESGMVSYFRRGTSTKPNIVFFHGIGIGVAAYIRFINALVKRFPKRTIILFEMPSIAMKLNLSYCLPKEYSEKVASRLNELGLRNNILIGHSLGTMCIRWMDLYYPELVQARIFIDPVCFALWTHHIAKNYIYRDPKTIGERVMLYLTAMEPGIATYLRRYFVWFENTYFSSHLPKNASIFLAEKDEIVDSMYVKDYLYRHSEEGRNVSIVNDATHGQMMLAGCYNDIFNDIISFI
;
A
#
# COMPACT_ATOMS: atom_id res chain seq x y z
N MET A 1 -20.96 3.13 -42.89
CA MET A 1 -19.71 2.56 -42.33
C MET A 1 -19.45 3.05 -40.91
N LEU A 2 -19.39 4.36 -40.66
CA LEU A 2 -19.23 4.95 -39.32
C LEU A 2 -20.29 4.50 -38.31
N GLU A 3 -21.57 4.47 -38.70
CA GLU A 3 -22.67 4.01 -37.83
C GLU A 3 -22.53 2.54 -37.42
N VAL A 4 -22.09 1.69 -38.36
CA VAL A 4 -21.85 0.26 -38.10
C VAL A 4 -20.70 0.09 -37.12
N VAL A 5 -19.61 0.85 -37.30
CA VAL A 5 -18.45 0.83 -36.39
C VAL A 5 -18.85 1.32 -35.00
N ALA A 6 -19.63 2.40 -34.90
CA ALA A 6 -20.13 2.92 -33.64
C ALA A 6 -21.05 1.92 -32.93
N GLY A 7 -21.95 1.26 -33.67
CA GLY A 7 -22.84 0.22 -33.13
C GLY A 7 -22.07 -0.98 -32.57
N VAL A 8 -21.07 -1.48 -33.30
CA VAL A 8 -20.19 -2.56 -32.83
C VAL A 8 -19.43 -2.15 -31.58
N TRP A 9 -18.91 -0.91 -31.53
CA TRP A 9 -18.20 -0.41 -30.35
C TRP A 9 -19.09 -0.33 -29.11
N ILE A 10 -20.31 0.18 -29.24
CA ILE A 10 -21.26 0.27 -28.11
C ILE A 10 -21.58 -1.13 -27.57
N VAL A 11 -21.83 -2.11 -28.46
CA VAL A 11 -22.09 -3.48 -28.04
C VAL A 11 -20.87 -4.06 -27.31
N ALA A 12 -19.65 -3.84 -27.83
CA ALA A 12 -18.42 -4.30 -27.17
C ALA A 12 -18.24 -3.67 -25.78
N GLU A 13 -18.52 -2.37 -25.64
CA GLU A 13 -18.44 -1.62 -24.38
C GLU A 13 -19.46 -2.15 -23.35
N VAL A 14 -20.71 -2.37 -23.76
CA VAL A 14 -21.74 -2.95 -22.89
C VAL A 14 -21.33 -4.36 -22.45
N CYS A 15 -20.93 -5.23 -23.38
CA CYS A 15 -20.45 -6.57 -23.07
C CYS A 15 -19.25 -6.53 -22.12
N PHE A 16 -18.32 -5.59 -22.31
CA PHE A 16 -17.17 -5.41 -21.45
C PHE A 16 -17.58 -5.04 -20.02
N ILE A 17 -18.41 -4.01 -19.84
CA ILE A 17 -18.91 -3.57 -18.53
C ILE A 17 -19.64 -4.70 -17.82
N TRP A 18 -20.54 -5.40 -18.52
CA TRP A 18 -21.25 -6.56 -17.97
C TRP A 18 -20.28 -7.67 -17.54
N SER A 19 -19.29 -7.99 -18.37
CA SER A 19 -18.30 -9.01 -18.05
C SER A 19 -17.44 -8.63 -16.83
N THR A 20 -17.05 -7.36 -16.71
CA THR A 20 -16.29 -6.86 -15.56
C THR A 20 -17.14 -6.83 -14.30
N ALA A 21 -18.38 -6.37 -14.39
CA ALA A 21 -19.31 -6.36 -13.26
C ALA A 21 -19.60 -7.77 -12.75
N TRP A 22 -19.80 -8.73 -13.66
CA TRP A 22 -19.98 -10.13 -13.28
C TRP A 22 -18.72 -10.71 -12.62
N ARG A 23 -17.53 -10.46 -13.20
CA ARG A 23 -16.25 -10.97 -12.66
C ARG A 23 -15.97 -10.43 -11.26
N TYR A 24 -16.17 -9.14 -11.03
CA TYR A 24 -15.82 -8.51 -9.77
C TYR A 24 -16.95 -8.55 -8.73
N GLY A 25 -18.21 -8.62 -9.15
CA GLY A 25 -19.36 -8.66 -8.25
C GLY A 25 -19.77 -10.06 -7.77
N LYS A 26 -19.56 -11.12 -8.56
CA LYS A 26 -19.95 -12.49 -8.17
C LYS A 26 -18.82 -13.41 -7.72
N LYS A 27 -17.60 -13.23 -8.24
CA LYS A 27 -16.49 -14.16 -7.94
C LYS A 27 -15.64 -13.74 -6.75
N LEU A 28 -15.68 -12.47 -6.37
CA LEU A 28 -14.84 -11.95 -5.31
C LEU A 28 -15.57 -11.96 -3.97
N PRO A 29 -14.82 -12.16 -2.88
CA PRO A 29 -15.41 -12.32 -1.56
C PRO A 29 -16.10 -11.02 -1.11
N ASN A 30 -17.38 -11.13 -0.74
CA ASN A 30 -18.16 -10.01 -0.22
C ASN A 30 -17.84 -9.68 1.24
N LYS A 31 -17.38 -10.65 2.03
CA LYS A 31 -16.87 -10.47 3.39
C LYS A 31 -15.34 -10.54 3.40
N SER A 32 -14.70 -10.01 4.45
CA SER A 32 -13.27 -10.24 4.66
C SER A 32 -12.98 -11.74 4.82
N HIS A 33 -11.86 -12.17 4.28
CA HIS A 33 -11.30 -13.52 4.40
C HIS A 33 -9.84 -13.47 4.84
N LEU A 34 -9.42 -12.30 5.33
CA LEU A 34 -8.05 -12.06 5.76
C LEU A 34 -7.78 -12.82 7.06
N PRO A 35 -6.51 -13.18 7.31
CA PRO A 35 -6.12 -13.74 8.60
C PRO A 35 -6.46 -12.75 9.74
N ASP A 36 -6.79 -13.32 10.89
CA ASP A 36 -6.89 -12.56 12.13
C ASP A 36 -5.48 -12.06 12.52
N ILE A 37 -5.40 -10.91 13.20
CA ILE A 37 -4.12 -10.41 13.70
C ILE A 37 -3.51 -11.41 14.70
N ASP A 38 -2.20 -11.58 14.67
CA ASP A 38 -1.52 -12.33 15.72
C ASP A 38 -1.40 -11.50 17.02
N GLU A 39 -1.28 -12.19 18.15
CA GLU A 39 -1.23 -11.57 19.47
C GLU A 39 0.00 -10.66 19.66
N THR A 40 1.12 -10.94 18.99
CA THR A 40 2.33 -10.11 19.07
C THR A 40 2.09 -8.76 18.43
N VAL A 41 1.50 -8.73 17.23
CA VAL A 41 1.20 -7.49 16.52
C VAL A 41 0.05 -6.75 17.20
N TYR A 42 -0.96 -7.45 17.72
CA TYR A 42 -2.01 -6.84 18.56
C TYR A 42 -1.41 -6.06 19.75
N ASN A 43 -0.55 -6.71 20.54
CA ASN A 43 0.09 -6.09 21.70
C ASN A 43 0.98 -4.91 21.31
N GLN A 44 1.70 -5.03 20.19
CA GLN A 44 2.55 -3.95 19.69
C GLN A 44 1.72 -2.73 19.26
N VAL A 45 0.60 -2.95 18.57
CA VAL A 45 -0.31 -1.86 18.15
C VAL A 45 -0.97 -1.22 19.36
N LEU A 46 -1.46 -2.00 20.33
CA LEU A 46 -1.99 -1.45 21.57
C LEU A 46 -0.94 -0.63 22.32
N THR A 47 0.31 -1.09 22.36
CA THR A 47 1.40 -0.29 22.94
C THR A 47 1.55 1.04 22.20
N GLU A 48 1.55 1.03 20.86
CA GLU A 48 1.68 2.27 20.08
C GLU A 48 0.48 3.22 20.24
N ILE A 49 -0.72 2.71 20.54
CA ILE A 49 -1.93 3.52 20.75
C ILE A 49 -2.05 4.01 22.20
N CYS A 50 -1.85 3.11 23.16
CA CYS A 50 -2.20 3.32 24.57
C CYS A 50 -1.02 3.80 25.42
N ASN A 51 0.22 3.73 24.94
CA ASN A 51 1.37 4.21 25.71
C ASN A 51 1.32 5.75 25.88
N THR A 52 1.67 6.22 27.06
CA THR A 52 1.72 7.65 27.39
C THR A 52 2.71 8.44 26.54
N ASN A 53 3.76 7.77 26.05
CA ASN A 53 4.80 8.35 25.19
C ASN A 53 4.49 8.21 23.68
N SER A 54 3.30 7.73 23.30
CA SER A 54 2.89 7.74 21.89
C SER A 54 2.85 9.17 21.35
N VAL A 55 3.24 9.38 20.09
CA VAL A 55 3.01 10.68 19.40
C VAL A 55 1.54 10.85 19.01
N THR A 56 0.76 9.76 19.04
CA THR A 56 -0.67 9.84 18.76
C THR A 56 -1.41 10.34 19.98
N ASP A 57 -2.13 11.44 19.83
CA ASP A 57 -3.13 11.83 20.81
C ASP A 57 -4.29 10.82 20.78
N PRO A 58 -4.66 10.19 21.92
CA PRO A 58 -5.67 9.12 21.96
C PRO A 58 -7.05 9.60 21.51
N LYS A 59 -7.43 10.85 21.83
CA LYS A 59 -8.70 11.43 21.40
C LYS A 59 -8.73 11.57 19.87
N SER A 60 -7.75 12.27 19.31
CA SER A 60 -7.63 12.50 17.86
C SER A 60 -7.50 11.19 17.06
N PHE A 61 -6.85 10.18 17.63
CA PHE A 61 -6.74 8.85 17.05
C PHE A 61 -8.12 8.21 16.83
N ILE A 62 -8.92 8.13 17.90
CA ILE A 62 -10.25 7.53 17.87
C ILE A 62 -11.15 8.37 16.97
N GLU A 63 -11.29 9.67 17.22
CA GLU A 63 -12.19 10.54 16.44
C GLU A 63 -11.86 10.48 14.94
N GLY A 64 -10.58 10.38 14.58
CA GLY A 64 -10.15 10.22 13.19
C GLY A 64 -10.71 8.98 12.49
N TRP A 65 -10.84 7.86 13.20
CA TRP A 65 -11.48 6.62 12.71
C TRP A 65 -13.00 6.73 12.57
N PHE A 66 -13.61 7.65 13.31
CA PHE A 66 -15.04 7.98 13.30
C PHE A 66 -15.34 9.27 12.52
N PHE A 67 -14.61 9.53 11.43
CA PHE A 67 -14.81 10.69 10.55
C PHE A 67 -14.71 12.07 11.24
N GLY A 68 -14.02 12.15 12.38
CA GLY A 68 -13.89 13.37 13.19
C GLY A 68 -15.09 13.66 14.09
N LYS A 69 -15.93 12.65 14.37
CA LYS A 69 -16.99 12.73 15.38
C LYS A 69 -16.40 12.95 16.76
N ASP A 70 -17.01 13.82 17.56
CA ASP A 70 -16.50 14.06 18.91
C ASP A 70 -16.64 12.78 19.74
N ILE A 71 -15.69 12.54 20.63
CA ILE A 71 -15.68 11.33 21.46
C ILE A 71 -16.97 11.15 22.29
N SER A 72 -17.62 12.26 22.66
CA SER A 72 -18.92 12.26 23.34
C SER A 72 -20.10 11.88 22.45
N GLU A 73 -19.94 11.75 21.13
CA GLU A 73 -20.94 11.19 20.22
C GLU A 73 -20.78 9.67 20.05
N ILE A 74 -19.57 9.12 20.24
CA ILE A 74 -19.26 7.71 19.99
C ILE A 74 -19.85 6.81 21.09
N GLY A 75 -20.63 5.79 20.73
CA GLY A 75 -21.20 4.84 21.68
C GLY A 75 -20.26 3.69 22.02
N ARG A 76 -20.56 2.98 23.12
CA ARG A 76 -19.81 1.79 23.56
C ARG A 76 -19.84 0.66 22.52
N GLU A 77 -20.99 0.40 21.92
CA GLU A 77 -21.11 -0.60 20.84
C GLU A 77 -20.30 -0.18 19.60
N ASP A 78 -20.24 1.13 19.31
CA ASP A 78 -19.55 1.64 18.14
C ASP A 78 -18.05 1.42 18.20
N ILE A 79 -17.43 1.68 19.36
CA ILE A 79 -16.00 1.45 19.57
C ILE A 79 -15.65 -0.04 19.61
N LEU A 80 -16.50 -0.88 20.21
CA LEU A 80 -16.31 -2.34 20.20
C LEU A 80 -16.33 -2.90 18.78
N GLU A 81 -17.28 -2.48 17.95
CA GLU A 81 -17.38 -2.90 16.56
C GLU A 81 -16.15 -2.44 15.75
N TRP A 82 -15.64 -1.23 16.04
CA TRP A 82 -14.41 -0.74 15.41
C TRP A 82 -13.16 -1.53 15.83
N ILE A 83 -12.97 -1.80 17.13
CA ILE A 83 -11.85 -2.61 17.63
C ILE A 83 -11.90 -4.01 17.01
N ALA A 84 -13.09 -4.63 16.97
CA ALA A 84 -13.30 -5.93 16.34
C ALA A 84 -12.92 -5.92 14.85
N GLY A 85 -13.40 -4.90 14.11
CA GLY A 85 -13.09 -4.74 12.69
C GLY A 85 -11.61 -4.52 12.42
N MET A 86 -10.95 -3.71 13.25
CA MET A 86 -9.54 -3.38 13.14
C MET A 86 -8.65 -4.62 13.37
N PHE A 87 -8.86 -5.37 14.45
CA PHE A 87 -7.98 -6.46 14.83
C PHE A 87 -8.35 -7.81 14.21
N PHE A 88 -9.64 -8.08 14.00
CA PHE A 88 -10.11 -9.40 13.58
C PHE A 88 -10.82 -9.41 12.23
N ASN A 89 -10.85 -8.27 11.52
CA ASN A 89 -11.54 -8.12 10.24
C ASN A 89 -13.03 -8.57 10.28
N LYS A 90 -13.65 -8.48 11.46
CA LYS A 90 -15.02 -8.95 11.76
C LYS A 90 -15.75 -7.91 12.59
N THR A 91 -17.03 -7.71 12.33
CA THR A 91 -17.91 -6.88 13.16
C THR A 91 -18.86 -7.71 14.01
N THR A 92 -19.02 -8.99 13.68
CA THR A 92 -19.92 -9.95 14.33
C THR A 92 -19.22 -11.31 14.39
N GLU A 93 -19.79 -12.26 15.14
CA GLU A 93 -19.32 -13.67 15.16
C GLU A 93 -17.89 -13.84 15.72
N LEU A 94 -17.51 -13.02 16.71
CA LEU A 94 -16.26 -13.18 17.45
C LEU A 94 -16.31 -14.41 18.36
N ASP A 95 -15.22 -15.18 18.43
CA ASP A 95 -15.06 -16.23 19.44
C ASP A 95 -14.80 -15.65 20.84
N GLU A 96 -14.83 -16.50 21.86
CA GLU A 96 -14.65 -16.10 23.26
C GLU A 96 -13.32 -15.38 23.51
N ASN A 97 -12.23 -15.82 22.90
CA ASN A 97 -10.92 -15.19 23.06
C ASN A 97 -10.87 -13.82 22.37
N GLN A 98 -11.44 -13.72 21.17
CA GLN A 98 -11.56 -12.46 20.44
C GLN A 98 -12.39 -11.44 21.21
N GLN A 99 -13.50 -11.86 21.82
CA GLN A 99 -14.31 -10.99 22.68
C GLN A 99 -13.52 -10.46 23.87
N LEU A 100 -12.72 -11.32 24.53
CA LEU A 100 -11.86 -10.90 25.64
C LEU A 100 -10.81 -9.87 25.20
N LEU A 101 -10.15 -10.09 24.06
CA LEU A 101 -9.17 -9.15 23.51
C LEU A 101 -9.83 -7.81 23.11
N VAL A 102 -11.02 -7.82 22.50
CA VAL A 102 -11.74 -6.58 22.19
C VAL A 102 -12.05 -5.78 23.46
N LEU A 103 -12.45 -6.44 24.54
CA LEU A 103 -12.74 -5.80 25.81
C LEU A 103 -11.48 -5.27 26.51
N ASP A 104 -10.38 -6.02 26.46
CA ASP A 104 -9.07 -5.59 26.96
C ASP A 104 -8.55 -4.35 26.22
N ALA A 105 -8.59 -4.37 24.89
CA ALA A 105 -8.21 -3.22 24.07
C ALA A 105 -9.01 -1.96 24.45
N LEU A 106 -10.32 -2.12 24.65
CA LEU A 106 -11.17 -1.01 25.07
C LEU A 106 -10.78 -0.48 26.44
N GLU A 107 -10.59 -1.35 27.44
CA GLU A 107 -10.21 -0.93 28.79
C GLU A 107 -8.90 -0.12 28.78
N GLN A 108 -7.90 -0.58 28.01
CA GLN A 108 -6.63 0.14 27.85
C GLN A 108 -6.82 1.50 27.15
N MET A 109 -7.66 1.55 26.12
CA MET A 109 -7.97 2.81 25.42
C MET A 109 -8.72 3.80 26.34
N GLU A 110 -9.73 3.34 27.08
CA GLU A 110 -10.47 4.16 28.06
C GLU A 110 -9.55 4.68 29.17
N ALA A 111 -8.65 3.84 29.67
CA ALA A 111 -7.66 4.23 30.68
C ALA A 111 -6.70 5.30 30.14
N ARG A 112 -6.22 5.15 28.91
CA ARG A 112 -5.34 6.14 28.26
C ARG A 112 -6.06 7.45 27.97
N LEU A 113 -7.32 7.37 27.54
CA LEU A 113 -8.15 8.50 27.17
C LEU A 113 -8.68 9.27 28.39
N GLY A 114 -8.84 8.59 29.53
CA GLY A 114 -9.50 9.15 30.71
C GLY A 114 -11.02 9.32 30.51
N HIS A 115 -11.62 8.53 29.63
CA HIS A 115 -13.04 8.59 29.28
C HIS A 115 -13.58 7.17 29.10
N ARG A 116 -14.78 6.92 29.63
CA ARG A 116 -15.50 5.66 29.42
C ARG A 116 -16.62 5.85 28.42
N PHE A 117 -16.74 4.93 27.49
CA PHE A 117 -17.80 4.97 26.48
C PHE A 117 -19.11 4.45 27.06
N GLU A 118 -20.16 5.25 26.91
CA GLU A 118 -21.51 4.91 27.37
C GLU A 118 -22.33 4.25 26.25
N GLU A 119 -23.36 3.50 26.64
CA GLU A 119 -24.35 2.97 25.71
C GLU A 119 -25.14 4.11 25.06
N LYS A 120 -25.34 4.04 23.74
CA LYS A 120 -26.08 5.06 22.98
C LYS A 120 -27.03 4.40 21.99
N GLU A 121 -28.22 4.96 21.88
CA GLU A 121 -29.24 4.46 20.95
C GLU A 121 -28.85 4.69 19.47
N ARG A 122 -28.13 5.77 19.18
CA ARG A 122 -27.74 6.15 17.83
C ARG A 122 -26.29 5.75 17.55
N LYS A 123 -26.13 4.84 16.58
CA LYS A 123 -24.82 4.48 16.01
C LYS A 123 -24.22 5.61 15.19
N VAL A 124 -22.90 5.70 15.21
CA VAL A 124 -22.11 6.63 14.40
C VAL A 124 -21.34 5.90 13.30
N ASP A 125 -21.10 6.61 12.19
CA ASP A 125 -20.30 6.08 11.08
C ASP A 125 -18.83 5.92 11.49
N LYS A 126 -18.19 4.87 10.98
CA LYS A 126 -16.81 4.49 11.26
C LYS A 126 -16.17 3.81 10.05
N MET A 127 -14.85 3.88 9.96
CA MET A 127 -14.10 3.22 8.89
C MET A 127 -13.70 1.82 9.33
N LEU A 128 -14.19 0.78 8.64
CA LEU A 128 -13.89 -0.63 8.96
C LEU A 128 -13.09 -1.35 7.88
N LEU A 129 -12.50 -0.60 6.95
CA LEU A 129 -11.65 -1.04 5.83
C LEU A 129 -12.13 -2.31 5.12
N THR A 130 -11.69 -3.46 5.61
CA THR A 130 -11.89 -4.78 5.01
C THR A 130 -13.28 -5.35 5.28
N CYS A 131 -13.97 -4.87 6.32
CA CYS A 131 -15.36 -5.24 6.60
C CYS A 131 -16.35 -4.44 5.74
N ASP A 132 -15.98 -3.21 5.34
CA ASP A 132 -16.85 -2.37 4.53
C ASP A 132 -17.04 -2.92 3.11
N SER A 133 -18.11 -2.47 2.47
CA SER A 133 -18.41 -2.81 1.08
C SER A 133 -17.33 -2.30 0.12
N VAL A 134 -17.13 -3.02 -0.98
CA VAL A 134 -16.18 -2.61 -2.02
C VAL A 134 -16.84 -1.57 -2.93
N ASN A 135 -16.52 -0.30 -2.73
CA ASN A 135 -16.95 0.77 -3.62
C ASN A 135 -16.09 0.78 -4.89
N MET A 136 -16.65 0.31 -6.01
CA MET A 136 -15.96 0.22 -7.30
C MET A 136 -16.78 0.89 -8.41
N LEU A 137 -16.09 1.55 -9.34
CA LEU A 137 -16.67 2.11 -10.55
C LEU A 137 -15.96 1.56 -11.78
N PHE A 138 -16.74 1.15 -12.78
CA PHE A 138 -16.22 0.63 -14.04
C PHE A 138 -15.73 1.75 -14.94
N ARG A 139 -14.68 1.45 -15.69
CA ARG A 139 -14.07 2.36 -16.66
C ARG A 139 -14.32 1.80 -18.04
N PRO A 140 -14.44 2.67 -19.06
CA PRO A 140 -14.68 2.19 -20.40
C PRO A 140 -13.60 1.23 -20.89
N MET A 141 -13.93 0.34 -21.83
CA MET A 141 -12.99 -0.56 -22.48
C MET A 141 -11.80 0.21 -23.08
N ALA A 142 -12.06 1.41 -23.64
CA ALA A 142 -11.04 2.32 -24.14
C ALA A 142 -9.97 2.68 -23.10
N PHE A 143 -10.35 2.85 -21.83
CA PHE A 143 -9.42 3.16 -20.75
C PHE A 143 -8.41 2.01 -20.56
N TYR A 144 -8.89 0.78 -20.44
CA TYR A 144 -8.03 -0.38 -20.27
C TYR A 144 -7.22 -0.70 -21.53
N ALA A 145 -7.79 -0.46 -22.71
CA ALA A 145 -7.05 -0.55 -23.97
C ALA A 145 -5.89 0.46 -24.01
N SER A 146 -6.09 1.69 -23.50
CA SER A 146 -5.04 2.71 -23.40
C SER A 146 -3.92 2.30 -22.44
N ILE A 147 -4.26 1.73 -21.28
CA ILE A 147 -3.27 1.20 -20.32
C ILE A 147 -2.45 0.09 -20.98
N ARG A 148 -3.10 -0.85 -21.68
CA ARG A 148 -2.41 -1.93 -22.40
C ARG A 148 -1.49 -1.41 -23.50
N GLY A 149 -1.93 -0.40 -24.25
CA GLY A 149 -1.09 0.25 -25.27
C GLY A 149 0.14 0.93 -24.67
N PHE A 150 -0.04 1.63 -23.54
CA PHE A 150 1.07 2.29 -22.86
C PHE A 150 2.03 1.29 -22.19
N ASP A 151 1.51 0.21 -21.61
CA ASP A 151 2.30 -0.89 -21.06
C ASP A 151 3.17 -1.54 -22.14
N PHE A 152 2.60 -1.81 -23.32
CA PHE A 152 3.34 -2.31 -24.48
C PHE A 152 4.44 -1.33 -24.92
N TYR A 153 4.13 -0.04 -25.00
CA TYR A 153 5.13 0.99 -25.30
C TYR A 153 6.28 0.98 -24.29
N VAL A 154 5.99 0.91 -22.99
CA VAL A 154 7.01 0.86 -21.93
C VAL A 154 7.81 -0.43 -22.02
N GLN A 155 7.17 -1.58 -22.23
CA GLN A 155 7.86 -2.85 -22.42
C GLN A 155 8.86 -2.78 -23.58
N MET A 156 8.48 -2.16 -24.71
CA MET A 156 9.40 -1.92 -25.84
C MET A 156 10.57 -1.00 -25.47
N LYS A 157 10.33 0.04 -24.65
CA LYS A 157 11.39 0.95 -24.17
C LYS A 157 12.34 0.24 -23.20
N LEU A 158 11.82 -0.60 -22.30
CA LEU A 158 12.60 -1.40 -21.36
C LEU A 158 13.43 -2.47 -22.10
N TRP A 159 12.85 -3.12 -23.11
CA TRP A 159 13.57 -4.06 -23.97
C TRP A 159 14.77 -3.41 -24.67
N ARG A 160 14.59 -2.18 -25.20
CA ARG A 160 15.68 -1.40 -25.82
C ARG A 160 16.83 -1.04 -24.88
N ILE A 161 16.61 -1.05 -23.57
CA ILE A 161 17.65 -0.81 -22.56
C ILE A 161 18.05 -2.11 -21.82
N ASN A 162 17.84 -3.25 -22.47
CA ASN A 162 18.25 -4.61 -22.09
C ASN A 162 17.50 -5.22 -20.89
N PHE A 163 16.25 -4.82 -20.65
CA PHE A 163 15.36 -5.60 -19.79
C PHE A 163 14.71 -6.75 -20.56
N VAL A 164 14.64 -7.90 -19.91
CA VAL A 164 13.87 -9.07 -20.34
C VAL A 164 12.58 -9.11 -19.55
N TYR A 165 11.45 -9.12 -20.26
CA TYR A 165 10.14 -9.31 -19.64
C TYR A 165 9.94 -10.78 -19.28
N ASN A 166 9.40 -11.01 -18.09
CA ASN A 166 9.00 -12.33 -17.64
C ASN A 166 7.64 -12.24 -16.94
N LYS A 167 6.79 -13.26 -17.19
CA LYS A 167 5.52 -13.43 -16.50
C LYS A 167 5.34 -14.89 -16.15
N GLU A 168 5.47 -15.19 -14.87
CA GLU A 168 5.37 -16.54 -14.31
C GLU A 168 4.48 -16.52 -13.07
N SER A 169 3.63 -17.54 -12.91
CA SER A 169 2.75 -17.71 -11.74
C SER A 169 1.92 -16.47 -11.35
N GLY A 170 1.51 -15.69 -12.36
CA GLY A 170 0.74 -14.48 -12.18
C GLY A 170 1.53 -13.26 -11.70
N MET A 171 2.85 -13.35 -11.54
CA MET A 171 3.74 -12.22 -11.25
C MET A 171 4.41 -11.71 -12.53
N VAL A 172 4.60 -10.41 -12.64
CA VAL A 172 5.33 -9.79 -13.75
C VAL A 172 6.65 -9.25 -13.24
N SER A 173 7.73 -9.50 -13.99
CA SER A 173 9.05 -8.91 -13.70
C SER A 173 9.77 -8.48 -14.96
N TYR A 174 10.62 -7.45 -14.82
CA TYR A 174 11.52 -6.98 -15.87
C TYR A 174 12.94 -7.10 -15.33
N PHE A 175 13.77 -7.90 -15.99
CA PHE A 175 15.11 -8.23 -15.52
C PHE A 175 16.19 -7.71 -16.45
N ARG A 176 17.12 -6.92 -15.92
CA ARG A 176 18.32 -6.45 -16.62
C ARG A 176 19.56 -6.95 -15.88
N ARG A 177 20.29 -7.88 -16.50
CA ARG A 177 21.57 -8.39 -15.98
C ARG A 177 22.65 -7.32 -16.07
N GLY A 178 23.36 -7.08 -14.96
CA GLY A 178 24.56 -6.26 -14.91
C GLY A 178 25.84 -7.08 -14.85
N THR A 179 26.99 -6.41 -14.90
CA THR A 179 28.33 -7.02 -14.77
C THR A 179 29.01 -6.67 -13.44
N SER A 180 28.39 -5.84 -12.60
CA SER A 180 28.92 -5.43 -11.31
C SER A 180 28.67 -6.50 -10.25
N THR A 181 29.64 -6.68 -9.34
CA THR A 181 29.52 -7.51 -8.13
C THR A 181 28.84 -6.77 -6.96
N LYS A 182 28.54 -5.48 -7.13
CA LYS A 182 27.81 -4.68 -6.14
C LYS A 182 26.37 -5.18 -6.02
N PRO A 183 25.66 -4.86 -4.92
CA PRO A 183 24.31 -5.38 -4.66
C PRO A 183 23.34 -5.18 -5.84
N ASN A 184 22.38 -6.05 -6.06
CA ASN A 184 21.38 -5.84 -7.10
C ASN A 184 20.39 -4.75 -6.67
N ILE A 185 19.70 -4.14 -7.63
CA ILE A 185 18.64 -3.17 -7.35
C ILE A 185 17.30 -3.81 -7.69
N VAL A 186 16.41 -3.85 -6.71
CA VAL A 186 15.05 -4.38 -6.86
C VAL A 186 14.08 -3.22 -6.66
N PHE A 187 13.12 -3.07 -7.58
CA PHE A 187 12.14 -2.00 -7.51
C PHE A 187 10.71 -2.55 -7.41
N PHE A 188 9.92 -1.98 -6.50
CA PHE A 188 8.49 -2.21 -6.33
C PHE A 188 7.70 -0.92 -6.56
N HIS A 189 6.70 -0.99 -7.43
CA HIS A 189 5.87 0.16 -7.78
C HIS A 189 4.69 0.34 -6.80
N GLY A 190 4.18 1.57 -6.73
CA GLY A 190 2.91 1.91 -6.08
C GLY A 190 1.68 1.73 -6.97
N ILE A 191 0.49 2.02 -6.42
CA ILE A 191 -0.79 1.94 -7.15
C ILE A 191 -0.75 2.81 -8.42
N GLY A 192 -1.29 2.27 -9.52
CA GLY A 192 -1.39 3.01 -10.78
C GLY A 192 -1.38 2.07 -11.97
N ILE A 193 -0.76 2.52 -13.05
CA ILE A 193 -0.59 1.76 -14.30
C ILE A 193 0.63 0.82 -14.28
N GLY A 194 1.09 0.43 -13.08
CA GLY A 194 2.25 -0.46 -12.90
C GLY A 194 3.60 0.21 -13.14
N VAL A 195 4.57 -0.58 -13.61
CA VAL A 195 5.95 -0.12 -13.89
C VAL A 195 5.97 1.00 -14.93
N ALA A 196 4.93 1.09 -15.77
CA ALA A 196 4.80 2.11 -16.80
C ALA A 196 4.86 3.55 -16.29
N ALA A 197 4.35 3.83 -15.09
CA ALA A 197 4.42 5.15 -14.47
C ALA A 197 5.86 5.59 -14.12
N TYR A 198 6.80 4.64 -14.05
CA TYR A 198 8.15 4.85 -13.52
C TYR A 198 9.23 4.87 -14.60
N ILE A 199 8.87 4.91 -15.89
CA ILE A 199 9.83 4.82 -17.00
C ILE A 199 10.92 5.91 -16.95
N ARG A 200 10.59 7.12 -16.47
CA ARG A 200 11.57 8.21 -16.28
C ARG A 200 12.59 7.87 -15.19
N PHE A 201 12.11 7.42 -14.04
CA PHE A 201 12.95 6.96 -12.93
C PHE A 201 13.83 5.78 -13.35
N ILE A 202 13.27 4.78 -14.01
CA ILE A 202 14.01 3.60 -14.48
C ILE A 202 15.11 3.98 -15.48
N ASN A 203 14.82 4.87 -16.42
CA ASN A 203 15.84 5.37 -17.36
C ASN A 203 16.97 6.09 -16.63
N ALA A 204 16.65 6.93 -15.64
CA ALA A 204 17.64 7.63 -14.84
C ALA A 204 18.48 6.65 -13.99
N LEU A 205 17.84 5.64 -13.41
CA LEU A 205 18.48 4.58 -12.62
C LEU A 205 19.47 3.77 -13.48
N VAL A 206 19.07 3.34 -14.68
CA VAL A 206 19.94 2.62 -15.62
C VAL A 206 21.10 3.50 -16.08
N LYS A 207 20.86 4.79 -16.34
CA LYS A 207 21.91 5.74 -16.73
C LYS A 207 22.93 5.95 -15.60
N ARG A 208 22.47 6.03 -14.35
CA ARG A 208 23.33 6.21 -13.18
C ARG A 208 24.11 4.93 -12.83
N PHE A 209 23.50 3.76 -13.03
CA PHE A 209 24.03 2.46 -12.64
C PHE A 209 24.11 1.46 -13.81
N PRO A 210 24.83 1.77 -14.90
CA PRO A 210 24.77 1.00 -16.14
C PRO A 210 25.26 -0.45 -16.00
N LYS A 211 26.15 -0.71 -15.03
CA LYS A 211 26.72 -2.04 -14.76
C LYS A 211 25.98 -2.82 -13.66
N ARG A 212 25.01 -2.24 -12.96
CA ARG A 212 24.27 -2.93 -11.89
C ARG A 212 23.20 -3.84 -12.49
N THR A 213 22.96 -4.96 -11.82
CA THR A 213 21.80 -5.80 -12.08
C THR A 213 20.57 -5.12 -11.49
N ILE A 214 19.50 -5.01 -12.29
CA ILE A 214 18.26 -4.33 -11.90
C ILE A 214 17.08 -5.26 -12.21
N ILE A 215 16.18 -5.43 -11.26
CA ILE A 215 14.91 -6.12 -11.45
C ILE A 215 13.76 -5.25 -10.98
N LEU A 216 12.71 -5.19 -11.79
CA LEU A 216 11.49 -4.45 -11.50
C LEU A 216 10.38 -5.48 -11.34
N PHE A 217 9.72 -5.50 -10.19
CA PHE A 217 8.54 -6.31 -9.99
C PHE A 217 7.29 -5.49 -10.22
N GLU A 218 6.31 -6.09 -10.88
CA GLU A 218 4.98 -5.52 -11.04
C GLU A 218 3.94 -6.41 -10.36
N MET A 219 3.23 -5.85 -9.39
CA MET A 219 2.11 -6.48 -8.70
C MET A 219 0.82 -6.22 -9.46
N PRO A 220 0.23 -7.22 -10.14
CA PRO A 220 -0.88 -6.95 -11.06
C PRO A 220 -2.17 -6.48 -10.39
N SER A 221 -2.37 -6.82 -9.11
CA SER A 221 -3.55 -6.40 -8.31
C SER A 221 -3.63 -4.90 -8.10
N ILE A 222 -2.53 -4.16 -8.27
CA ILE A 222 -2.45 -2.70 -8.10
C ILE A 222 -1.98 -1.97 -9.36
N ALA A 223 -1.94 -2.65 -10.52
CA ALA A 223 -1.42 -2.14 -11.79
C ALA A 223 -2.50 -1.71 -12.80
N MET A 224 -3.78 -1.65 -12.41
CA MET A 224 -4.93 -1.29 -13.27
C MET A 224 -5.08 -2.17 -14.54
N LYS A 225 -4.72 -3.46 -14.45
CA LYS A 225 -4.72 -4.39 -15.61
C LYS A 225 -5.91 -5.35 -15.63
N LEU A 226 -6.93 -5.13 -14.79
CA LEU A 226 -8.08 -6.03 -14.57
C LEU A 226 -7.66 -7.48 -14.25
N ASN A 227 -6.59 -7.62 -13.45
CA ASN A 227 -6.11 -8.93 -13.05
C ASN A 227 -6.80 -9.39 -11.77
N LEU A 228 -7.27 -10.63 -11.75
CA LEU A 228 -7.85 -11.29 -10.57
C LEU A 228 -6.83 -12.10 -9.77
N SER A 229 -5.55 -12.06 -10.16
CA SER A 229 -4.44 -12.65 -9.42
C SER A 229 -4.10 -11.76 -8.22
N TYR A 230 -4.93 -11.84 -7.19
CA TYR A 230 -4.60 -11.32 -5.86
C TYR A 230 -3.72 -12.32 -5.12
N CYS A 231 -2.78 -11.78 -4.35
CA CYS A 231 -1.91 -12.57 -3.49
C CYS A 231 -1.87 -11.90 -2.12
N LEU A 232 -1.83 -12.71 -1.07
CA LEU A 232 -1.52 -12.22 0.27
C LEU A 232 -0.01 -11.89 0.38
N PRO A 233 0.41 -11.10 1.38
CA PRO A 233 1.81 -10.70 1.54
C PRO A 233 2.82 -11.83 1.45
N LYS A 234 2.60 -12.92 2.20
CA LYS A 234 3.45 -14.11 2.16
C LYS A 234 3.56 -14.72 0.76
N GLU A 235 2.42 -14.98 0.12
CA GLU A 235 2.37 -15.56 -1.24
C GLU A 235 3.07 -14.68 -2.29
N TYR A 236 2.93 -13.35 -2.18
CA TYR A 236 3.61 -12.43 -3.08
C TYR A 236 5.12 -12.45 -2.84
N SER A 237 5.55 -12.39 -1.58
CA SER A 237 6.97 -12.43 -1.20
C SER A 237 7.63 -13.75 -1.61
N GLU A 238 6.94 -14.89 -1.51
CA GLU A 238 7.38 -16.20 -1.99
C GLU A 238 7.71 -16.18 -3.49
N LYS A 239 6.83 -15.57 -4.30
CA LYS A 239 7.06 -15.43 -5.75
C LYS A 239 8.25 -14.54 -6.05
N VAL A 240 8.38 -13.41 -5.35
CA VAL A 240 9.53 -12.49 -5.47
C VAL A 240 10.82 -13.22 -5.10
N ALA A 241 10.85 -13.89 -3.95
CA ALA A 241 12.00 -14.64 -3.46
C ALA A 241 12.42 -15.79 -4.40
N SER A 242 11.46 -16.58 -4.89
CA SER A 242 11.71 -17.62 -5.91
C SER A 242 12.40 -17.01 -7.12
N ARG A 243 11.87 -15.90 -7.64
CA ARG A 243 12.43 -15.25 -8.81
C ARG A 243 13.83 -14.69 -8.60
N LEU A 244 14.09 -14.09 -7.43
CA LEU A 244 15.43 -13.62 -7.06
C LEU A 244 16.41 -14.80 -6.95
N ASN A 245 15.98 -15.91 -6.35
CA ASN A 245 16.79 -17.12 -6.17
C ASN A 245 17.13 -17.80 -7.50
N GLU A 246 16.16 -17.95 -8.40
CA GLU A 246 16.36 -18.46 -9.77
C GLU A 246 17.41 -17.64 -10.54
N LEU A 247 17.44 -16.32 -10.33
CA LEU A 247 18.37 -15.40 -10.98
C LEU A 247 19.73 -15.29 -10.27
N GLY A 248 19.90 -15.95 -9.12
CA GLY A 248 21.09 -15.93 -8.28
C GLY A 248 21.30 -14.61 -7.51
N LEU A 249 20.22 -13.88 -7.20
CA LEU A 249 20.28 -12.53 -6.62
C LEU A 249 20.07 -12.57 -5.10
N ARG A 250 21.16 -12.60 -4.33
CA ARG A 250 21.12 -12.67 -2.85
C ARG A 250 21.28 -11.33 -2.14
N ASN A 251 22.16 -10.47 -2.65
CA ASN A 251 22.45 -9.17 -2.04
C ASN A 251 21.64 -8.09 -2.75
N ASN A 252 20.47 -7.71 -2.23
CA ASN A 252 19.56 -6.80 -2.92
C ASN A 252 19.30 -5.51 -2.13
N ILE A 253 19.36 -4.37 -2.82
CA ILE A 253 18.83 -3.09 -2.34
C ILE A 253 17.41 -2.99 -2.87
N LEU A 254 16.43 -2.97 -1.97
CA LEU A 254 15.02 -2.83 -2.32
C LEU A 254 14.63 -1.35 -2.33
N ILE A 255 13.95 -0.94 -3.38
CA ILE A 255 13.41 0.42 -3.55
C ILE A 255 11.91 0.29 -3.75
N GLY A 256 11.13 0.97 -2.92
CA GLY A 256 9.67 0.93 -2.94
C GLY A 256 9.12 2.33 -2.95
N HIS A 257 8.17 2.58 -3.83
CA HIS A 257 7.38 3.82 -3.82
C HIS A 257 5.94 3.54 -3.40
N SER A 258 5.39 4.35 -2.51
CA SER A 258 4.00 4.24 -2.07
C SER A 258 3.70 2.79 -1.68
N LEU A 259 2.67 2.15 -2.23
CA LEU A 259 2.32 0.77 -1.88
C LEU A 259 3.46 -0.24 -2.07
N GLY A 260 4.41 0.04 -2.98
CA GLY A 260 5.61 -0.79 -3.15
C GLY A 260 6.49 -0.85 -1.91
N THR A 261 6.35 0.06 -0.95
CA THR A 261 7.04 -0.03 0.35
C THR A 261 6.51 -1.15 1.24
N MET A 262 5.26 -1.57 1.05
CA MET A 262 4.72 -2.76 1.72
C MET A 262 5.42 -4.02 1.20
N CYS A 263 5.74 -4.09 -0.10
CA CYS A 263 6.53 -5.20 -0.63
C CYS A 263 7.91 -5.31 0.03
N ILE A 264 8.55 -4.19 0.35
CA ILE A 264 9.80 -4.19 1.14
C ILE A 264 9.55 -4.81 2.52
N ARG A 265 8.50 -4.36 3.22
CA ARG A 265 8.11 -4.92 4.52
C ARG A 265 7.90 -6.43 4.44
N TRP A 266 7.22 -6.93 3.42
CA TRP A 266 6.95 -8.36 3.25
C TRP A 266 8.23 -9.15 2.99
N MET A 267 9.17 -8.60 2.21
CA MET A 267 10.48 -9.23 2.03
C MET A 267 11.26 -9.30 3.35
N ASP A 268 11.23 -8.25 4.17
CA ASP A 268 11.86 -8.27 5.50
C ASP A 268 11.16 -9.22 6.48
N LEU A 269 9.85 -9.43 6.33
CA LEU A 269 9.09 -10.40 7.13
C LEU A 269 9.49 -11.85 6.84
N TYR A 270 9.51 -12.22 5.56
CA TYR A 270 9.55 -13.63 5.16
C TYR A 270 10.89 -14.06 4.56
N TYR A 271 11.68 -13.13 4.02
CA TYR A 271 12.93 -13.38 3.31
C TYR A 271 14.03 -12.34 3.62
N PRO A 272 14.29 -12.02 4.90
CA PRO A 272 15.25 -10.98 5.27
C PRO A 272 16.68 -11.27 4.76
N GLU A 273 17.03 -12.54 4.52
CA GLU A 273 18.32 -12.96 4.00
C GLU A 273 18.57 -12.51 2.55
N LEU A 274 17.53 -12.11 1.82
CA LEU A 274 17.64 -11.56 0.47
C LEU A 274 17.79 -10.04 0.45
N VAL A 275 17.79 -9.37 1.61
CA VAL A 275 17.63 -7.92 1.70
C VAL A 275 18.84 -7.26 2.38
N GLN A 276 19.68 -6.62 1.57
CA GLN A 276 20.86 -5.90 2.04
C GLN A 276 20.56 -4.46 2.48
N ALA A 277 19.65 -3.74 1.81
CA ALA A 277 19.29 -2.37 2.20
C ALA A 277 17.90 -2.00 1.66
N ARG A 278 17.28 -0.96 2.25
CA ARG A 278 15.93 -0.50 1.90
C ARG A 278 15.91 0.98 1.58
N ILE A 279 15.16 1.36 0.56
CA ILE A 279 14.85 2.74 0.24
C ILE A 279 13.34 2.87 0.11
N PHE A 280 12.77 3.69 0.98
CA PHE A 280 11.35 3.98 1.07
C PHE A 280 11.09 5.36 0.49
N ILE A 281 10.19 5.47 -0.49
CA ILE A 281 9.82 6.73 -1.12
C ILE A 281 8.31 6.90 -0.96
N ASP A 282 7.90 7.97 -0.29
CA ASP A 282 6.51 8.23 0.13
C ASP A 282 5.85 6.98 0.75
N PRO A 283 6.47 6.39 1.81
CA PRO A 283 6.03 5.13 2.37
C PRO A 283 4.63 5.17 2.96
N VAL A 284 3.80 4.22 2.54
CA VAL A 284 2.50 3.93 3.17
C VAL A 284 2.55 2.69 4.05
N CYS A 285 3.74 2.26 4.49
CA CYS A 285 3.92 1.10 5.38
C CYS A 285 4.16 1.49 6.84
N PHE A 286 4.34 2.78 7.16
CA PHE A 286 4.55 3.24 8.54
C PHE A 286 3.24 3.71 9.16
N ALA A 287 3.05 3.43 10.45
CA ALA A 287 1.89 3.86 11.24
C ALA A 287 0.51 3.55 10.61
N LEU A 288 0.39 2.41 9.94
CA LEU A 288 -0.82 2.01 9.22
C LEU A 288 -2.04 1.70 10.10
N TRP A 289 -1.83 1.50 11.41
CA TRP A 289 -2.93 1.40 12.39
C TRP A 289 -3.64 2.75 12.63
N THR A 290 -3.06 3.86 12.15
CA THR A 290 -3.68 5.18 12.22
C THR A 290 -4.69 5.39 11.11
N HIS A 291 -5.62 6.31 11.33
CA HIS A 291 -6.68 6.59 10.38
C HIS A 291 -6.19 7.32 9.11
N HIS A 292 -5.01 7.95 9.12
CA HIS A 292 -4.58 8.92 8.08
C HIS A 292 -4.66 8.35 6.66
N ILE A 293 -3.97 7.24 6.38
CA ILE A 293 -3.92 6.67 5.03
C ILE A 293 -5.29 6.16 4.59
N ALA A 294 -5.98 5.42 5.47
CA ALA A 294 -7.32 4.91 5.20
C ALA A 294 -8.28 6.07 4.87
N LYS A 295 -8.33 7.08 5.75
CA LYS A 295 -9.16 8.27 5.58
C LYS A 295 -8.81 9.00 4.29
N ASN A 296 -7.57 9.40 4.11
CA ASN A 296 -7.16 10.28 3.02
C ASN A 296 -7.29 9.64 1.63
N TYR A 297 -7.02 8.34 1.52
CA TYR A 297 -7.00 7.65 0.24
C TYR A 297 -8.30 6.92 -0.12
N ILE A 298 -9.02 6.38 0.87
CA ILE A 298 -10.17 5.49 0.64
C ILE A 298 -11.50 6.15 0.98
N TYR A 299 -11.56 6.90 2.09
CA TYR A 299 -12.84 7.36 2.65
C TYR A 299 -13.12 8.85 2.53
N ARG A 300 -12.10 9.65 2.25
CA ARG A 300 -12.23 11.10 2.18
C ARG A 300 -13.10 11.50 1.00
N ASP A 301 -14.08 12.35 1.28
CA ASP A 301 -14.82 13.02 0.22
C ASP A 301 -13.88 13.95 -0.58
N PRO A 302 -13.77 13.76 -1.90
CA PRO A 302 -12.89 14.57 -2.71
C PRO A 302 -13.44 16.00 -2.82
N LYS A 303 -12.61 16.98 -2.43
CA LYS A 303 -12.94 18.41 -2.41
C LYS A 303 -12.67 19.06 -3.75
N THR A 304 -11.68 18.57 -4.49
CA THR A 304 -11.30 19.10 -5.81
C THR A 304 -11.66 18.16 -6.96
N ILE A 305 -11.71 18.70 -8.19
CA ILE A 305 -11.89 17.89 -9.41
C ILE A 305 -10.73 16.91 -9.58
N GLY A 306 -9.49 17.35 -9.28
CA GLY A 306 -8.31 16.48 -9.35
C GLY A 306 -8.41 15.29 -8.41
N GLU A 307 -8.84 15.51 -7.17
CA GLU A 307 -9.09 14.43 -6.20
C GLU A 307 -10.20 13.47 -6.67
N ARG A 308 -11.29 14.00 -7.25
CA ARG A 308 -12.37 13.17 -7.82
C ARG A 308 -11.84 12.28 -8.94
N VAL A 309 -11.02 12.84 -9.84
CA VAL A 309 -10.43 12.09 -10.95
C VAL A 309 -9.46 11.04 -10.41
N MET A 310 -8.60 11.38 -9.44
CA MET A 310 -7.66 10.42 -8.84
C MET A 310 -8.38 9.27 -8.14
N LEU A 311 -9.41 9.57 -7.34
CA LEU A 311 -10.27 8.57 -6.70
C LEU A 311 -10.96 7.70 -7.76
N TYR A 312 -11.57 8.33 -8.76
CA TYR A 312 -12.25 7.65 -9.86
C TYR A 312 -11.31 6.80 -10.69
N LEU A 313 -10.02 7.13 -10.85
CA LEU A 313 -9.07 6.36 -11.66
C LEU A 313 -8.35 5.28 -10.84
N THR A 314 -8.02 5.56 -9.58
CA THR A 314 -7.21 4.69 -8.72
C THR A 314 -8.07 3.88 -7.73
N ALA A 315 -8.40 4.43 -6.57
CA ALA A 315 -8.99 3.68 -5.45
C ALA A 315 -10.31 2.97 -5.79
N MET A 316 -11.10 3.49 -6.75
CA MET A 316 -12.36 2.89 -7.19
C MET A 316 -12.20 1.88 -8.35
N GLU A 317 -10.97 1.58 -8.80
CA GLU A 317 -10.75 0.66 -9.92
C GLU A 317 -11.07 -0.75 -9.46
N PRO A 318 -11.84 -1.55 -10.20
CA PRO A 318 -12.25 -2.87 -9.71
C PRO A 318 -11.09 -3.72 -9.16
N GLY A 319 -9.95 -3.74 -9.86
CA GLY A 319 -8.71 -4.38 -9.41
C GLY A 319 -8.23 -3.86 -8.05
N ILE A 320 -7.93 -2.56 -8.00
CA ILE A 320 -7.37 -1.86 -6.84
C ILE A 320 -8.36 -1.83 -5.66
N ALA A 321 -9.63 -1.48 -5.90
CA ALA A 321 -10.68 -1.40 -4.89
C ALA A 321 -10.84 -2.75 -4.18
N THR A 322 -10.88 -3.85 -4.95
CA THR A 322 -10.89 -5.20 -4.36
C THR A 322 -9.63 -5.46 -3.56
N TYR A 323 -8.44 -5.12 -4.08
CA TYR A 323 -7.19 -5.34 -3.33
C TYR A 323 -7.24 -4.62 -1.98
N LEU A 324 -7.52 -3.33 -1.98
CA LEU A 324 -7.57 -2.48 -0.79
C LEU A 324 -8.61 -2.95 0.24
N ARG A 325 -9.71 -3.56 -0.23
CA ARG A 325 -10.84 -3.96 0.63
C ARG A 325 -10.83 -5.43 1.04
N ARG A 326 -10.14 -6.31 0.32
CA ARG A 326 -10.22 -7.76 0.56
C ARG A 326 -8.86 -8.46 0.67
N TYR A 327 -7.79 -7.81 0.23
CA TYR A 327 -6.43 -8.38 0.25
C TYR A 327 -5.41 -7.50 0.99
N PHE A 328 -5.87 -6.40 1.60
CA PHE A 328 -5.03 -5.48 2.35
C PHE A 328 -4.89 -5.94 3.79
N VAL A 329 -3.87 -6.74 4.06
CA VAL A 329 -3.52 -7.20 5.42
C VAL A 329 -2.75 -6.08 6.12
N TRP A 330 -3.46 -5.12 6.69
CA TRP A 330 -2.86 -3.87 7.19
C TRP A 330 -1.73 -4.12 8.21
N PHE A 331 -1.85 -5.14 9.05
CA PHE A 331 -0.87 -5.47 10.08
C PHE A 331 0.43 -6.08 9.50
N GLU A 332 0.35 -6.91 8.46
CA GLU A 332 1.54 -7.40 7.73
C GLU A 332 2.14 -6.31 6.82
N ASN A 333 1.32 -5.36 6.36
CA ASN A 333 1.77 -4.19 5.62
C ASN A 333 2.49 -3.18 6.52
N THR A 334 2.26 -3.24 7.83
CA THR A 334 2.82 -2.32 8.82
C THR A 334 4.28 -2.65 9.09
N TYR A 335 5.14 -1.66 8.90
CA TYR A 335 6.53 -1.65 9.32
C TYR A 335 6.65 -0.83 10.61
N PHE A 336 6.80 -1.48 11.76
CA PHE A 336 7.04 -0.78 13.02
C PHE A 336 8.44 -0.17 13.06
N SER A 337 8.56 1.04 13.60
CA SER A 337 9.85 1.75 13.67
C SER A 337 10.91 1.01 14.49
N SER A 338 10.48 0.18 15.46
CA SER A 338 11.36 -0.67 16.25
C SER A 338 11.97 -1.84 15.46
N HIS A 339 11.33 -2.25 14.37
CA HIS A 339 11.79 -3.36 13.52
C HIS A 339 12.64 -2.88 12.33
N LEU A 340 12.75 -1.57 12.13
CA LEU A 340 13.39 -0.99 10.95
C LEU A 340 14.92 -1.04 11.10
N PRO A 341 15.64 -1.75 10.23
CA PRO A 341 17.09 -1.90 10.34
C PRO A 341 17.83 -0.61 9.96
N LYS A 342 19.11 -0.51 10.35
CA LYS A 342 19.96 0.68 10.10
C LYS A 342 20.17 1.01 8.63
N ASN A 343 20.22 -0.03 7.78
CA ASN A 343 20.42 0.08 6.34
C ASN A 343 19.12 0.42 5.61
N ALA A 344 18.46 1.50 6.05
CA ALA A 344 17.22 2.00 5.51
C ALA A 344 17.28 3.53 5.32
N SER A 345 16.87 3.98 4.15
CA SER A 345 16.63 5.40 3.85
C SER A 345 15.15 5.65 3.60
N ILE A 346 14.63 6.74 4.14
CA ILE A 346 13.23 7.13 4.03
C ILE A 346 13.13 8.53 3.46
N PHE A 347 12.41 8.67 2.35
CA PHE A 347 12.10 9.93 1.71
C PHE A 347 10.60 10.20 1.80
N LEU A 348 10.23 11.34 2.38
CA LEU A 348 8.85 11.76 2.61
C LEU A 348 8.59 13.06 1.86
N ALA A 349 7.54 13.10 1.04
CA ALA A 349 7.05 14.34 0.45
C ALA A 349 6.46 15.27 1.53
N GLU A 350 6.87 16.55 1.54
CA GLU A 350 6.40 17.53 2.54
C GLU A 350 4.88 17.77 2.46
N LYS A 351 4.34 17.83 1.24
CA LYS A 351 2.93 18.13 0.94
C LYS A 351 2.17 16.87 0.53
N ASP A 352 2.52 15.73 1.12
CA ASP A 352 1.86 14.45 0.87
C ASP A 352 0.40 14.50 1.35
N GLU A 353 -0.52 14.28 0.43
CA GLU A 353 -1.96 14.31 0.69
C GLU A 353 -2.53 12.97 1.19
N ILE A 354 -1.73 11.91 1.15
CA ILE A 354 -2.09 10.55 1.59
C ILE A 354 -1.49 10.27 2.97
N VAL A 355 -0.19 10.50 3.11
CA VAL A 355 0.59 10.22 4.31
C VAL A 355 0.81 11.50 5.09
N ASP A 356 0.60 11.48 6.40
CA ASP A 356 1.06 12.57 7.26
C ASP A 356 2.58 12.44 7.46
N SER A 357 3.35 13.07 6.58
CA SER A 357 4.82 12.97 6.55
C SER A 357 5.48 13.45 7.84
N MET A 358 4.92 14.47 8.50
CA MET A 358 5.48 14.97 9.75
C MET A 358 5.21 14.00 10.89
N TYR A 359 3.99 13.47 10.98
CA TYR A 359 3.66 12.43 11.94
C TYR A 359 4.53 11.18 11.74
N VAL A 360 4.72 10.72 10.49
CA VAL A 360 5.58 9.56 10.18
C VAL A 360 7.04 9.84 10.55
N LYS A 361 7.54 11.05 10.29
CA LYS A 361 8.89 11.45 10.68
C LYS A 361 9.06 11.39 12.21
N ASP A 362 8.14 11.98 12.97
CA ASP A 362 8.18 11.97 14.43
C ASP A 362 8.03 10.54 14.99
N TYR A 363 7.19 9.72 14.36
CA TYR A 363 7.07 8.30 14.65
C TYR A 363 8.38 7.54 14.46
N LEU A 364 9.06 7.77 13.33
CA LEU A 364 10.33 7.14 13.04
C LEU A 364 11.44 7.61 13.98
N TYR A 365 11.46 8.86 14.45
CA TYR A 365 12.50 9.30 15.38
C TYR A 365 12.29 8.83 16.82
N ARG A 366 11.05 8.56 17.26
CA ARG A 366 10.80 8.07 18.62
C ARG A 366 11.52 6.77 18.95
N HIS A 367 11.62 5.88 17.96
CA HIS A 367 12.28 4.57 18.09
C HIS A 367 13.53 4.47 17.21
N SER A 368 14.10 5.60 16.76
CA SER A 368 15.33 5.54 15.97
C SER A 368 16.52 5.30 16.87
N GLU A 369 17.28 4.25 16.59
CA GLU A 369 18.69 4.24 16.92
C GLU A 369 19.37 5.44 16.24
N GLU A 370 20.37 6.05 16.90
CA GLU A 370 21.12 7.17 16.35
C GLU A 370 21.54 6.89 14.89
N GLY A 371 21.25 7.84 13.97
CA GLY A 371 21.67 7.76 12.57
C GLY A 371 20.63 7.26 11.55
N ARG A 372 19.34 7.14 11.90
CA ARG A 372 18.28 6.83 10.92
C ARG A 372 18.16 7.93 9.86
N ASN A 373 18.24 7.55 8.58
CA ASN A 373 18.17 8.48 7.45
C ASN A 373 16.70 8.72 7.03
N VAL A 374 16.09 9.77 7.60
CA VAL A 374 14.76 10.26 7.22
C VAL A 374 14.89 11.65 6.62
N SER A 375 14.48 11.80 5.36
CA SER A 375 14.56 13.05 4.60
C SER A 375 13.17 13.53 4.20
N ILE A 376 12.88 14.80 4.49
CA ILE A 376 11.71 15.50 3.94
C ILE A 376 12.13 16.15 2.62
N VAL A 377 11.37 15.90 1.56
CA VAL A 377 11.55 16.57 0.27
C VAL A 377 10.56 17.73 0.18
N ASN A 378 11.09 18.94 0.29
CA ASN A 378 10.32 20.17 0.32
C ASN A 378 9.52 20.36 -0.99
N ASP A 379 8.33 20.95 -0.86
CA ASP A 379 7.42 21.27 -1.95
C ASP A 379 6.99 20.08 -2.83
N ALA A 380 7.26 18.84 -2.41
CA ALA A 380 6.82 17.64 -3.11
C ALA A 380 5.45 17.15 -2.60
N THR A 381 4.59 16.71 -3.50
CA THR A 381 3.38 15.93 -3.21
C THR A 381 3.64 14.43 -3.38
N HIS A 382 2.68 13.58 -3.01
CA HIS A 382 2.85 12.13 -3.07
C HIS A 382 3.22 11.66 -4.49
N GLY A 383 4.32 10.91 -4.62
CA GLY A 383 4.83 10.38 -5.88
C GLY A 383 5.47 11.40 -6.81
N GLN A 384 5.48 12.69 -6.47
CA GLN A 384 6.13 13.71 -7.27
C GLN A 384 7.64 13.44 -7.41
N MET A 385 8.29 12.90 -6.38
CA MET A 385 9.70 12.49 -6.45
C MET A 385 9.97 11.53 -7.61
N MET A 386 9.04 10.60 -7.87
CA MET A 386 9.18 9.61 -8.95
C MET A 386 8.92 10.23 -10.34
N LEU A 387 8.11 11.28 -10.43
CA LEU A 387 7.68 11.90 -11.68
C LEU A 387 8.53 13.12 -12.11
N ALA A 388 9.03 13.89 -11.14
CA ALA A 388 9.66 15.20 -11.33
C ALA A 388 11.19 15.14 -11.51
N GLY A 389 11.82 13.97 -11.38
CA GLY A 389 13.25 13.82 -11.68
C GLY A 389 14.21 14.13 -10.53
N CYS A 390 13.70 14.31 -9.31
CA CYS A 390 14.50 14.58 -8.10
C CYS A 390 15.14 13.29 -7.54
N TYR A 391 15.98 12.63 -8.34
CA TYR A 391 16.50 11.29 -8.00
C TYR A 391 17.89 11.30 -7.36
N ASN A 392 18.57 12.45 -7.30
CA ASN A 392 19.98 12.50 -6.91
C ASN A 392 20.19 11.98 -5.49
N ASP A 393 19.38 12.41 -4.53
CA ASP A 393 19.51 11.99 -3.13
C ASP A 393 19.22 10.50 -2.98
N ILE A 394 18.15 10.01 -3.62
CA ILE A 394 17.82 8.58 -3.71
C ILE A 394 19.00 7.78 -4.28
N PHE A 395 19.64 8.27 -5.35
CA PHE A 395 20.78 7.59 -5.97
C PHE A 395 22.06 7.66 -5.14
N ASN A 396 22.26 8.73 -4.38
CA ASN A 396 23.38 8.83 -3.46
C ASN A 396 23.26 7.80 -2.33
N ASP A 397 22.04 7.52 -1.86
CA ASP A 397 21.81 6.48 -0.86
C ASP A 397 22.03 5.06 -1.39
N ILE A 398 21.69 4.79 -2.66
CA ILE A 398 22.08 3.52 -3.30
C ILE A 398 23.61 3.34 -3.27
N ILE A 399 24.38 4.44 -3.27
CA ILE A 399 25.85 4.40 -3.21
C ILE A 399 26.34 4.19 -1.78
N SER A 400 25.68 4.77 -0.77
CA SER A 400 26.08 4.62 0.63
C SER A 400 25.89 3.20 1.17
N PHE A 401 25.02 2.39 0.55
CA PHE A 401 24.81 0.97 0.87
C PHE A 401 25.72 0.00 0.11
N ILE A 402 26.70 0.50 -0.66
CA ILE A 402 27.75 -0.30 -1.32
C ILE A 402 28.90 -0.50 -0.35
#